data_AF-A0A5N1IS93-F1
#
_entry.id   AF-A0A5N1IS93-F1
#
_cell.length_a   1.000
_cell.length_b   1.000
_cell.length_c   1.000
_cell.angle_alpha   90.00
_cell.angle_beta   90.00
_cell.angle_gamma   90.00
#
_symmetry.space_group_name_H-M   'P 1'
#
loop_
_entity.id
_entity.type
_entity.pdbx_description
1 polymer ?
#
loop_
_entity_poly.entity_id
_entity_poly.type
_entity_poly.pdbx_seq_one_letter_code
_entity_poly.pdbx_strand_id
1 'polypeptide(L)'
;MNAYDFFLGPLYLAILYGIAYAVRSKVTTPQTKKYFILALTLKFAGAITLGLIYHFYYFGGDTQRYYKLSKVIYEALTTDFMVGIKLLLANGEFDPETFEYASRIKWYHSPAEYMVIKFTTVFSFLGFGSYTVAALFFAFFSFSGVWAAYRTFLKLYPKLTKEFAIAVLFLPSVVFWGSGLMKDSLTLGALGWLFYGFYTFAIEKRRLFYSAVCILLSGYLIYIVKVYILLSFLPPALLWVFNENSKLIKTKAIRILAKPVFLAVGGLGAYIAATTLTAGDKRYDVDKLAETTKINNEFLTEMVESGSGYNISGLDGTMAGTLQAAPQAINVALFRPYMWEVRNPFMLLSALEAFLFLFVTLRIFFRVGVLKTLKMMAGEPIVLFCMIFSLVMALAVGLNSGNFGTLVRYKIPFMPFYLSALYIMEAKVKEAALARKRRLKLAAVR
;
A
#
# COMPACT_ATOMS: atom_id res chain seq x y z
N MET A 1 -4.25 -23.19 -14.80
CA MET A 1 -5.62 -22.71 -15.09
C MET A 1 -6.42 -23.88 -15.64
N ASN A 2 -7.69 -23.98 -15.28
CA ASN A 2 -8.57 -25.06 -15.74
C ASN A 2 -9.37 -24.61 -16.97
N ALA A 3 -9.88 -25.55 -17.78
CA ALA A 3 -10.67 -25.24 -18.98
C ALA A 3 -11.90 -24.35 -18.71
N TYR A 4 -12.53 -24.50 -17.54
CA TYR A 4 -13.66 -23.65 -17.14
C TYR A 4 -13.29 -22.20 -16.81
N ASP A 5 -12.00 -21.88 -16.56
CA ASP A 5 -11.55 -20.50 -16.34
C ASP A 5 -11.81 -19.61 -17.59
N PHE A 6 -11.83 -20.22 -18.79
CA PHE A 6 -12.12 -19.52 -20.05
C PHE A 6 -13.58 -19.10 -20.20
N PHE A 7 -14.51 -19.78 -19.52
CA PHE A 7 -15.93 -19.44 -19.53
C PHE A 7 -16.31 -18.59 -18.32
N LEU A 8 -15.86 -18.97 -17.13
CA LEU A 8 -16.17 -18.25 -15.89
C LEU A 8 -15.48 -16.89 -15.82
N GLY A 9 -14.26 -16.74 -16.37
CA GLY A 9 -13.55 -15.47 -16.41
C GLY A 9 -14.36 -14.33 -17.07
N PRO A 10 -14.76 -14.48 -18.36
CA PRO A 10 -15.59 -13.49 -19.04
C PRO A 10 -16.94 -13.23 -18.37
N LEU A 11 -17.60 -14.26 -17.84
CA LEU A 11 -18.87 -14.12 -17.12
C LEU A 11 -18.71 -13.22 -15.88
N TYR A 12 -17.72 -13.51 -15.03
CA TYR A 12 -17.49 -12.72 -13.81
C TYR A 12 -16.96 -11.33 -14.12
N LEU A 13 -16.20 -11.14 -15.21
CA LEU A 13 -15.87 -9.81 -15.70
C LEU A 13 -17.14 -9.01 -16.01
N ALA A 14 -18.10 -9.59 -16.73
CA ALA A 14 -19.37 -8.93 -17.03
C ALA A 14 -20.15 -8.58 -15.76
N ILE A 15 -20.23 -9.49 -14.79
CA ILE A 15 -20.90 -9.27 -13.50
C ILE A 15 -20.22 -8.12 -12.73
N LEU A 16 -18.90 -8.17 -12.56
CA LEU A 16 -18.15 -7.16 -11.81
C LEU A 16 -18.19 -5.79 -12.50
N TYR A 17 -18.15 -5.74 -13.83
CA TYR A 17 -18.41 -4.49 -14.56
C TYR A 17 -19.85 -4.00 -14.34
N GLY A 18 -20.85 -4.89 -14.38
CA GLY A 18 -22.24 -4.53 -14.09
C GLY A 18 -22.39 -3.86 -12.73
N ILE A 19 -21.79 -4.44 -11.69
CA ILE A 19 -21.72 -3.84 -10.33
C ILE A 19 -21.00 -2.48 -10.37
N ALA A 20 -19.86 -2.39 -11.06
CA ALA A 20 -19.10 -1.17 -11.18
C ALA A 20 -19.91 -0.05 -11.85
N TYR A 21 -20.61 -0.33 -12.96
CA TYR A 21 -21.47 0.64 -13.64
C TYR A 21 -22.65 1.07 -12.78
N ALA A 22 -23.27 0.15 -12.03
CA ALA A 22 -24.37 0.45 -11.11
C ALA A 22 -23.95 1.40 -9.97
N VAL A 23 -22.73 1.25 -9.45
CA VAL A 23 -22.20 2.10 -8.36
C VAL A 23 -21.55 3.38 -8.88
N ARG A 24 -21.07 3.42 -10.12
CA ARG A 24 -20.28 4.52 -10.72
C ARG A 24 -20.90 5.90 -10.48
N SER A 25 -22.21 6.05 -10.66
CA SER A 25 -22.90 7.34 -10.48
C SER A 25 -22.84 7.86 -9.04
N LYS A 26 -22.82 6.96 -8.04
CA LYS A 26 -22.76 7.30 -6.61
C LYS A 26 -21.35 7.63 -6.12
N VAL A 27 -20.33 7.21 -6.87
CA VAL A 27 -18.92 7.30 -6.45
C VAL A 27 -18.03 8.11 -7.39
N THR A 28 -18.59 8.73 -8.43
CA THR A 28 -17.86 9.58 -9.38
C THR A 28 -18.51 10.96 -9.48
N THR A 29 -17.73 11.91 -9.99
CA THR A 29 -18.16 13.25 -10.43
C THR A 29 -17.96 13.34 -11.94
N PRO A 30 -18.50 14.36 -12.65
CA PRO A 30 -18.27 14.52 -14.09
C PRO A 30 -16.79 14.46 -14.50
N GLN A 31 -15.90 15.02 -13.68
CA GLN A 31 -14.46 15.05 -13.92
C GLN A 31 -13.78 13.69 -13.70
N THR A 32 -14.26 12.90 -12.74
CA THR A 32 -13.64 11.62 -12.36
C THR A 32 -14.26 10.41 -13.07
N LYS A 33 -15.48 10.57 -13.61
CA LYS A 33 -16.25 9.49 -14.26
C LYS A 33 -15.44 8.76 -15.33
N LYS A 34 -14.61 9.47 -16.11
CA LYS A 34 -13.76 8.89 -17.16
C LYS A 34 -12.66 7.95 -16.66
N TYR A 35 -12.20 8.13 -15.42
CA TYR A 35 -11.12 7.31 -14.85
C TYR A 35 -11.63 6.02 -14.20
N PHE A 36 -12.89 5.98 -13.74
CA PHE A 36 -13.41 4.87 -12.93
C PHE A 36 -13.31 3.50 -13.60
N ILE A 37 -13.95 3.34 -14.76
CA ILE A 37 -13.95 2.07 -15.49
C ILE A 37 -12.57 1.77 -16.07
N LEU A 38 -11.83 2.79 -16.52
CA LEU A 38 -10.47 2.61 -17.03
C LEU A 38 -9.54 2.04 -15.95
N ALA A 39 -9.57 2.61 -14.75
CA ALA A 39 -8.78 2.14 -13.62
C ALA A 39 -9.17 0.72 -13.20
N LEU A 40 -10.47 0.40 -13.18
CA LEU A 40 -10.93 -0.96 -12.91
C LEU A 40 -10.46 -1.96 -13.99
N THR A 41 -10.54 -1.56 -15.26
CA THR A 41 -10.08 -2.37 -16.40
C THR A 41 -8.60 -2.69 -16.27
N LEU A 42 -7.78 -1.71 -15.91
CA LEU A 42 -6.36 -1.90 -15.68
C LEU A 42 -6.08 -2.82 -14.49
N LYS A 43 -6.90 -2.76 -13.43
CA LYS A 43 -6.81 -3.70 -12.31
C LYS A 43 -7.12 -5.14 -12.76
N PHE A 44 -8.18 -5.36 -13.52
CA PHE A 44 -8.47 -6.69 -14.06
C PHE A 44 -7.40 -7.19 -15.02
N ALA A 45 -6.91 -6.34 -15.92
CA ALA A 45 -5.80 -6.67 -16.80
C ALA A 45 -4.54 -7.05 -16.01
N GLY A 46 -4.22 -6.29 -14.96
CA GLY A 46 -3.11 -6.58 -14.05
C GLY A 46 -3.26 -7.94 -13.35
N ALA A 47 -4.46 -8.26 -12.86
CA ALA A 47 -4.75 -9.52 -12.19
C ALA A 47 -4.60 -10.74 -13.12
N ILE A 48 -5.16 -10.65 -14.33
CA ILE A 48 -5.06 -11.69 -15.34
C ILE A 48 -3.61 -11.86 -15.77
N THR A 49 -2.93 -10.76 -16.12
CA THR A 49 -1.53 -10.79 -16.58
C THR A 49 -0.59 -11.35 -15.51
N LEU A 50 -0.77 -10.97 -14.25
CA LEU A 50 0.00 -11.53 -13.14
C LEU A 50 -0.23 -13.04 -13.01
N GLY A 51 -1.48 -13.49 -13.09
CA GLY A 51 -1.81 -14.91 -13.09
C GLY A 51 -1.14 -15.69 -14.23
N LEU A 52 -1.17 -15.14 -15.45
CA LEU A 52 -0.54 -15.73 -16.62
C LEU A 52 0.98 -15.81 -16.47
N ILE A 53 1.64 -14.73 -16.03
CA ILE A 53 3.09 -14.71 -15.82
C ILE A 53 3.50 -15.73 -14.76
N TYR A 54 2.82 -15.77 -13.61
CA TYR A 54 3.16 -16.73 -12.56
C TYR A 54 2.90 -18.18 -13.00
N HIS A 55 1.91 -18.42 -13.84
CA HIS A 55 1.60 -19.76 -14.32
C HIS A 55 2.55 -20.24 -15.41
N PHE A 56 2.82 -19.42 -16.43
CA PHE A 56 3.53 -19.81 -17.64
C PHE A 56 5.00 -19.43 -17.69
N TYR A 57 5.40 -18.37 -16.96
CA TYR A 57 6.79 -17.90 -16.96
C TYR A 57 7.54 -18.34 -15.70
N TYR A 58 6.93 -18.17 -14.52
CA TYR A 58 7.55 -18.60 -13.25
C TYR A 58 7.21 -20.04 -12.85
N PHE A 59 6.29 -20.72 -13.57
CA PHE A 59 5.84 -22.08 -13.29
C PHE A 59 5.39 -22.33 -11.83
N GLY A 60 4.95 -21.28 -11.14
CA GLY A 60 4.69 -21.31 -9.70
C GLY A 60 4.73 -19.93 -9.04
N GLY A 61 4.89 -19.93 -7.71
CA GLY A 61 4.94 -18.74 -6.87
C GLY A 61 3.71 -18.56 -5.96
N ASP A 62 3.75 -17.53 -5.12
CA ASP A 62 2.80 -17.34 -4.01
C ASP A 62 1.33 -17.37 -4.44
N THR A 63 1.00 -16.73 -5.56
CA THR A 63 -0.38 -16.65 -6.05
C THR A 63 -0.98 -18.04 -6.36
N GLN A 64 -0.20 -18.92 -6.99
CA GLN A 64 -0.59 -20.29 -7.28
C GLN A 64 -0.62 -21.13 -6.01
N ARG A 65 0.28 -20.87 -5.05
CA ARG A 65 0.32 -21.60 -3.78
C ARG A 65 -0.87 -21.24 -2.88
N TYR A 66 -1.25 -19.97 -2.77
CA TYR A 66 -2.46 -19.57 -2.05
C TYR A 66 -3.70 -20.24 -2.62
N TYR A 67 -3.85 -20.23 -3.95
CA TYR A 67 -4.97 -20.89 -4.61
C TYR A 67 -4.99 -22.41 -4.44
N LYS A 68 -3.83 -23.08 -4.51
CA LYS A 68 -3.75 -24.52 -4.25
C LYS A 68 -4.15 -24.87 -2.81
N LEU A 69 -3.68 -24.10 -1.83
CA LEU A 69 -3.99 -24.33 -0.42
C LEU A 69 -5.44 -23.96 -0.07
N SER A 70 -6.03 -22.97 -0.73
CA SER A 70 -7.45 -22.62 -0.54
C SER A 70 -8.41 -23.72 -0.98
N LYS A 71 -7.98 -24.59 -1.91
CA LYS A 71 -8.79 -25.74 -2.32
C LYS A 71 -9.06 -26.72 -1.19
N VAL A 72 -8.18 -26.80 -0.18
CA VAL A 72 -8.39 -27.68 0.98
C VAL A 72 -9.58 -27.19 1.81
N ILE A 73 -9.69 -25.88 2.04
CA ILE A 73 -10.85 -25.31 2.76
C ILE A 73 -12.10 -25.34 1.86
N TYR A 74 -11.93 -25.15 0.55
CA TYR A 74 -13.03 -25.30 -0.41
C TYR A 74 -13.62 -26.72 -0.36
N GLU A 75 -12.76 -27.74 -0.37
CA GLU A 75 -13.14 -29.15 -0.25
C GLU A 75 -13.93 -29.38 1.05
N ALA A 76 -13.43 -28.86 2.18
CA ALA A 76 -14.16 -28.90 3.44
C ALA A 76 -15.55 -28.26 3.31
N LEU A 77 -15.66 -27.04 2.77
CA LEU A 77 -16.96 -26.35 2.59
C LEU A 77 -17.95 -27.13 1.73
N THR A 78 -17.47 -27.92 0.77
CA THR A 78 -18.33 -28.75 -0.09
C THR A 78 -18.69 -30.10 0.51
N THR A 79 -17.83 -30.67 1.35
CA THR A 79 -18.05 -31.97 2.01
C THR A 79 -18.86 -31.80 3.30
N ASP A 80 -18.44 -30.87 4.16
CA ASP A 80 -19.12 -30.47 5.39
C ASP A 80 -18.98 -28.95 5.57
N PHE A 81 -20.08 -28.25 5.27
CA PHE A 81 -20.13 -26.80 5.31
C PHE A 81 -19.68 -26.22 6.65
N MET A 82 -20.05 -26.85 7.78
CA MET A 82 -19.73 -26.33 9.11
C MET A 82 -18.25 -26.48 9.44
N VAL A 83 -17.64 -27.60 9.05
CA VAL A 83 -16.18 -27.78 9.16
C VAL A 83 -15.44 -26.75 8.31
N GLY A 84 -15.93 -26.49 7.09
CA GLY A 84 -15.39 -25.44 6.22
C GLY A 84 -15.47 -24.03 6.83
N ILE A 85 -16.61 -23.69 7.45
CA ILE A 85 -16.77 -22.40 8.18
C ILE A 85 -15.83 -22.34 9.39
N LYS A 86 -15.70 -23.43 10.14
CA LYS A 86 -14.78 -23.51 11.30
C LYS A 86 -13.33 -23.25 10.87
N LEU A 87 -12.89 -23.84 9.76
CA LEU A 87 -11.58 -23.55 9.17
C LEU A 87 -11.41 -22.09 8.75
N LEU A 88 -12.43 -21.47 8.15
CA LEU A 88 -12.39 -20.04 7.78
C LEU A 88 -12.27 -19.13 8.99
N LEU A 89 -12.80 -19.52 10.16
CA LEU A 89 -12.73 -18.74 11.39
C LEU A 89 -11.48 -19.05 12.24
N ALA A 90 -10.88 -20.23 12.08
CA ALA A 90 -9.72 -20.67 12.86
C ALA A 90 -8.49 -19.76 12.68
N ASN A 91 -7.67 -19.59 13.71
CA ASN A 91 -6.46 -18.76 13.68
C ASN A 91 -5.14 -19.56 13.58
N GLY A 92 -5.24 -20.81 13.09
CA GLY A 92 -4.11 -21.71 12.97
C GLY A 92 -4.00 -22.72 14.13
N GLU A 93 -4.96 -22.74 15.04
CA GLU A 93 -5.10 -23.80 16.06
C GLU A 93 -5.63 -25.09 15.45
N PHE A 94 -5.07 -26.24 15.86
CA PHE A 94 -5.61 -27.53 15.48
C PHE A 94 -6.82 -27.87 16.34
N ASP A 95 -7.86 -28.36 15.69
CA ASP A 95 -9.08 -28.86 16.32
C ASP A 95 -9.42 -30.23 15.69
N PRO A 96 -9.85 -31.23 16.48
CA PRO A 96 -10.10 -32.59 15.99
C PRO A 96 -11.02 -32.66 14.77
N GLU A 97 -12.06 -31.82 14.70
CA GLU A 97 -13.04 -31.81 13.60
C GLU A 97 -12.44 -31.25 12.30
N THR A 98 -11.41 -30.40 12.43
CA THR A 98 -10.78 -29.73 11.28
C THR A 98 -9.42 -30.32 10.91
N PHE A 99 -8.86 -31.20 11.75
CA PHE A 99 -7.48 -31.65 11.69
C PHE A 99 -7.12 -32.29 10.33
N GLU A 100 -8.04 -33.08 9.77
CA GLU A 100 -7.87 -33.72 8.45
C GLU A 100 -7.56 -32.69 7.36
N TYR A 101 -8.25 -31.56 7.37
CA TYR A 101 -8.04 -30.47 6.41
C TYR A 101 -6.88 -29.56 6.83
N ALA A 102 -6.84 -29.14 8.09
CA ALA A 102 -5.87 -28.19 8.61
C ALA A 102 -4.42 -28.70 8.44
N SER A 103 -4.18 -29.99 8.67
CA SER A 103 -2.85 -30.62 8.52
C SER A 103 -2.32 -30.60 7.08
N ARG A 104 -3.20 -30.50 6.07
CA ARG A 104 -2.84 -30.38 4.64
C ARG A 104 -2.48 -28.95 4.26
N ILE A 105 -2.75 -27.97 5.10
CA ILE A 105 -2.50 -26.54 4.82
C ILE A 105 -1.12 -26.17 5.35
N LYS A 106 -0.10 -26.21 4.48
CA LYS A 106 1.29 -25.90 4.86
C LYS A 106 1.49 -24.57 5.61
N TRP A 107 0.66 -23.57 5.32
CA TRP A 107 0.72 -22.24 5.93
C TRP A 107 -0.34 -21.99 7.01
N TYR A 108 -0.89 -23.05 7.60
CA TYR A 108 -1.95 -22.96 8.60
C TYR A 108 -1.56 -22.12 9.83
N HIS A 109 -0.36 -22.35 10.36
CA HIS A 109 0.18 -21.59 11.49
C HIS A 109 0.82 -20.25 11.10
N SER A 110 0.67 -19.80 9.85
CA SER A 110 1.25 -18.54 9.37
C SER A 110 0.12 -17.52 9.14
N PRO A 111 -0.18 -16.63 10.11
CA PRO A 111 -1.42 -15.84 10.10
C PRO A 111 -1.61 -15.00 8.83
N ALA A 112 -0.54 -14.36 8.36
CA ALA A 112 -0.56 -13.53 7.16
C ALA A 112 -0.89 -14.34 5.91
N GLU A 113 -0.25 -15.49 5.73
CA GLU A 113 -0.48 -16.41 4.62
C GLU A 113 -1.87 -17.05 4.72
N TYR A 114 -2.26 -17.51 5.90
CA TYR A 114 -3.54 -18.16 6.14
C TYR A 114 -4.71 -17.21 5.90
N MET A 115 -4.58 -15.93 6.26
CA MET A 115 -5.58 -14.91 5.92
C MET A 115 -5.79 -14.79 4.41
N VAL A 116 -4.71 -14.80 3.60
CA VAL A 116 -4.86 -14.79 2.13
C VAL A 116 -5.53 -16.06 1.64
N ILE A 117 -5.21 -17.23 2.22
CA ILE A 117 -5.87 -18.49 1.89
C ILE A 117 -7.38 -18.38 2.16
N LYS A 118 -7.80 -17.86 3.31
CA LYS A 118 -9.22 -17.65 3.66
C LYS A 118 -9.94 -16.77 2.64
N PHE A 119 -9.39 -15.59 2.32
CA PHE A 119 -9.97 -14.71 1.29
C PHE A 119 -10.04 -15.40 -0.08
N THR A 120 -8.99 -16.15 -0.43
CA THR A 120 -8.95 -16.91 -1.67
C THR A 120 -10.01 -18.00 -1.70
N THR A 121 -10.24 -18.70 -0.59
CA THR A 121 -11.30 -19.70 -0.45
C THR A 121 -12.66 -19.07 -0.68
N VAL A 122 -12.97 -17.96 -0.01
CA VAL A 122 -14.27 -17.26 -0.16
C VAL A 122 -14.49 -16.83 -1.62
N PHE A 123 -13.50 -16.19 -2.24
CA PHE A 123 -13.64 -15.75 -3.64
C PHE A 123 -13.66 -16.90 -4.64
N SER A 124 -12.92 -17.98 -4.37
CA SER A 124 -12.96 -19.19 -5.19
C SER A 124 -14.29 -19.92 -5.03
N PHE A 125 -14.85 -19.97 -3.83
CA PHE A 125 -16.17 -20.55 -3.55
C PHE A 125 -17.27 -19.83 -4.34
N LEU A 126 -17.25 -18.50 -4.30
CA LEU A 126 -18.14 -17.66 -5.14
C LEU A 126 -17.91 -17.84 -6.64
N GLY A 127 -16.74 -18.33 -7.06
CA GLY A 127 -16.33 -18.53 -8.46
C GLY A 127 -16.21 -19.99 -8.88
N PHE A 128 -16.88 -20.92 -8.18
CA PHE A 128 -16.86 -22.36 -8.48
C PHE A 128 -15.45 -22.97 -8.60
N GLY A 129 -14.56 -22.53 -7.73
CA GLY A 129 -13.17 -22.98 -7.68
C GLY A 129 -12.26 -22.36 -8.73
N SER A 130 -12.68 -21.36 -9.51
CA SER A 130 -11.85 -20.71 -10.53
C SER A 130 -10.77 -19.81 -9.94
N TYR A 131 -9.51 -20.00 -10.38
CA TYR A 131 -8.40 -19.12 -10.03
C TYR A 131 -8.60 -17.71 -10.59
N THR A 132 -9.00 -17.61 -11.86
CA THR A 132 -9.19 -16.34 -12.55
C THR A 132 -10.25 -15.51 -11.85
N VAL A 133 -11.38 -16.12 -11.48
CA VAL A 133 -12.46 -15.43 -10.76
C VAL A 133 -11.98 -14.94 -9.40
N ALA A 134 -11.25 -15.76 -8.64
CA ALA A 134 -10.68 -15.33 -7.36
C ALA A 134 -9.74 -14.12 -7.56
N ALA A 135 -8.85 -14.17 -8.54
CA ALA A 135 -7.96 -13.04 -8.86
C ALA A 135 -8.73 -11.77 -9.25
N LEU A 136 -9.83 -11.87 -9.99
CA LEU A 136 -10.69 -10.73 -10.32
C LEU A 136 -11.34 -10.12 -9.07
N PHE A 137 -11.77 -10.93 -8.10
CA PHE A 137 -12.28 -10.42 -6.82
C PHE A 137 -11.20 -9.69 -6.00
N PHE A 138 -9.96 -10.20 -5.96
CA PHE A 138 -8.83 -9.49 -5.35
C PHE A 138 -8.60 -8.12 -6.02
N ALA A 139 -8.63 -8.10 -7.35
CA ALA A 139 -8.47 -6.87 -8.14
C ALA A 139 -9.60 -5.87 -7.87
N PHE A 140 -10.85 -6.35 -7.78
CA PHE A 140 -12.02 -5.54 -7.49
C PHE A 140 -11.98 -4.94 -6.08
N PHE A 141 -11.59 -5.74 -5.07
CA PHE A 141 -11.38 -5.26 -3.71
C PHE A 141 -10.28 -4.20 -3.65
N SER A 142 -9.12 -4.47 -4.26
CA SER A 142 -8.01 -3.52 -4.36
C SER A 142 -8.43 -2.22 -5.04
N PHE A 143 -9.12 -2.31 -6.18
CA PHE A 143 -9.69 -1.16 -6.89
C PHE A 143 -10.58 -0.32 -5.99
N SER A 144 -11.47 -0.94 -5.21
CA SER A 144 -12.41 -0.21 -4.36
C SER A 144 -11.71 0.69 -3.34
N GLY A 145 -10.64 0.17 -2.71
CA GLY A 145 -9.84 0.90 -1.74
C GLY A 145 -9.00 1.99 -2.38
N VAL A 146 -8.32 1.66 -3.49
CA VAL A 146 -7.53 2.63 -4.27
C VAL A 146 -8.41 3.78 -4.78
N TRP A 147 -9.65 3.49 -5.21
CA TRP A 147 -10.63 4.51 -5.57
C TRP A 147 -11.06 5.35 -4.36
N ALA A 148 -11.24 4.74 -3.19
CA ALA A 148 -11.53 5.47 -1.96
C ALA A 148 -10.40 6.46 -1.62
N ALA A 149 -9.13 6.04 -1.73
CA ALA A 149 -7.97 6.91 -1.53
C ALA A 149 -7.91 8.06 -2.56
N TYR A 150 -8.13 7.76 -3.84
CA TYR A 150 -8.18 8.78 -4.90
C TYR A 150 -9.23 9.87 -4.59
N ARG A 151 -10.42 9.47 -4.17
CA ARG A 151 -11.47 10.42 -3.77
C ARG A 151 -11.08 11.24 -2.55
N THR A 152 -10.40 10.65 -1.57
CA THR A 152 -9.91 11.36 -0.38
C THR A 152 -8.93 12.46 -0.77
N PHE A 153 -7.96 12.17 -1.64
CA PHE A 153 -7.05 13.19 -2.17
C PHE A 153 -7.80 14.29 -2.92
N LEU A 154 -8.83 13.96 -3.71
CA LEU A 154 -9.63 14.97 -4.41
C LEU A 154 -10.48 15.84 -3.51
N LYS A 155 -10.97 15.33 -2.37
CA LYS A 155 -11.64 16.16 -1.37
C LYS A 155 -10.70 17.23 -0.82
N LEU A 156 -9.42 16.89 -0.65
CA LEU A 156 -8.38 17.80 -0.15
C LEU A 156 -7.91 18.79 -1.22
N TYR A 157 -7.73 18.32 -2.47
CA TYR A 157 -7.25 19.14 -3.59
C TYR A 157 -8.04 18.84 -4.89
N PRO A 158 -9.24 19.46 -5.07
CA PRO A 158 -10.13 19.13 -6.18
C PRO A 158 -9.55 19.39 -7.57
N LYS A 159 -8.64 20.38 -7.69
CA LYS A 159 -8.02 20.78 -8.96
C LYS A 159 -7.04 19.73 -9.53
N LEU A 160 -6.58 18.79 -8.70
CA LEU A 160 -5.54 17.81 -9.07
C LEU A 160 -6.12 16.48 -9.56
N THR A 161 -7.21 16.57 -10.32
CA THR A 161 -7.98 15.40 -10.77
C THR A 161 -7.16 14.42 -11.60
N LYS A 162 -6.32 14.94 -12.51
CA LYS A 162 -5.48 14.13 -13.39
C LYS A 162 -4.26 13.60 -12.64
N GLU A 163 -3.63 14.46 -11.86
CA GLU A 163 -2.43 14.20 -11.08
C GLU A 163 -2.66 13.07 -10.08
N PHE A 164 -3.74 13.11 -9.30
CA PHE A 164 -4.07 12.01 -8.39
C PHE A 164 -4.53 10.74 -9.12
N ALA A 165 -5.09 10.85 -10.33
CA ALA A 165 -5.43 9.67 -11.10
C ALA A 165 -4.15 8.94 -11.54
N ILE A 166 -3.14 9.68 -11.98
CA ILE A 166 -1.81 9.14 -12.30
C ILE A 166 -1.18 8.51 -11.05
N ALA A 167 -1.15 9.25 -9.94
CA ALA A 167 -0.49 8.80 -8.72
C ALA A 167 -1.13 7.56 -8.07
N VAL A 168 -2.47 7.50 -8.05
CA VAL A 168 -3.21 6.52 -7.26
C VAL A 168 -3.75 5.38 -8.14
N LEU A 169 -4.24 5.68 -9.34
CA LEU A 169 -4.97 4.71 -10.17
C LEU A 169 -4.11 4.07 -11.27
N PHE A 170 -3.15 4.83 -11.82
CA PHE A 170 -2.47 4.47 -13.07
C PHE A 170 -0.97 4.26 -12.91
N LEU A 171 -0.45 4.21 -11.69
CA LEU A 171 0.96 3.88 -11.46
C LEU A 171 1.21 2.42 -11.88
N PRO A 172 2.16 2.13 -12.80
CA PRO A 172 2.34 0.79 -13.36
C PRO A 172 2.55 -0.29 -12.29
N SER A 173 3.41 -0.05 -11.28
CA SER A 173 3.64 -1.01 -10.21
C SER A 173 2.39 -1.29 -9.37
N VAL A 174 1.60 -0.27 -9.06
CA VAL A 174 0.34 -0.36 -8.29
C VAL A 174 -0.74 -1.09 -9.09
N VAL A 175 -0.77 -0.92 -10.41
CA VAL A 175 -1.67 -1.64 -11.30
C VAL A 175 -1.27 -3.11 -11.41
N PHE A 176 0.01 -3.42 -11.59
CA PHE A 176 0.43 -4.79 -11.79
C PHE A 176 0.42 -5.60 -10.48
N TRP A 177 1.22 -5.19 -9.49
CA TRP A 177 1.41 -5.93 -8.24
C TRP A 177 0.23 -5.79 -7.26
N GLY A 178 -0.53 -4.72 -7.38
CA GLY A 178 -1.71 -4.46 -6.54
C GLY A 178 -3.00 -5.04 -7.10
N SER A 179 -2.96 -5.99 -8.03
CA SER A 179 -4.18 -6.55 -8.66
C SER A 179 -4.33 -8.06 -8.55
N GLY A 180 -3.25 -8.82 -8.44
CA GLY A 180 -3.30 -10.29 -8.40
C GLY A 180 -3.82 -10.86 -7.08
N LEU A 181 -4.06 -12.17 -7.06
CA LEU A 181 -4.36 -12.94 -5.85
C LEU A 181 -3.09 -13.02 -4.97
N MET A 182 -2.90 -12.02 -4.11
CA MET A 182 -1.69 -11.81 -3.30
C MET A 182 -1.98 -10.97 -2.05
N LYS A 183 -1.08 -11.04 -1.07
CA LYS A 183 -1.05 -10.14 0.11
C LYS A 183 -1.08 -8.66 -0.29
N ASP A 184 -0.37 -8.32 -1.36
CA ASP A 184 -0.18 -6.96 -1.84
C ASP A 184 -1.49 -6.29 -2.27
N SER A 185 -2.37 -7.00 -2.99
CA SER A 185 -3.68 -6.50 -3.41
C SER A 185 -4.65 -6.28 -2.24
N LEU A 186 -4.66 -7.19 -1.26
CA LEU A 186 -5.48 -7.02 -0.05
C LEU A 186 -5.02 -5.82 0.78
N THR A 187 -3.72 -5.73 1.03
CA THR A 187 -3.17 -4.65 1.86
C THR A 187 -3.27 -3.29 1.16
N LEU A 188 -3.14 -3.23 -0.17
CA LEU A 188 -3.35 -2.00 -0.93
C LEU A 188 -4.82 -1.53 -0.88
N GLY A 189 -5.77 -2.45 -1.08
CA GLY A 189 -7.20 -2.15 -0.95
C GLY A 189 -7.58 -1.70 0.47
N ALA A 190 -7.11 -2.42 1.48
CA ALA A 190 -7.31 -2.06 2.87
C ALA A 190 -6.68 -0.71 3.19
N LEU A 191 -5.46 -0.42 2.73
CA LEU A 191 -4.80 0.87 2.99
C LEU A 191 -5.58 2.04 2.41
N GLY A 192 -6.17 1.87 1.22
CA GLY A 192 -6.99 2.90 0.62
C GLY A 192 -8.29 3.18 1.39
N TRP A 193 -8.95 2.12 1.89
CA TRP A 193 -10.11 2.26 2.77
C TRP A 193 -9.75 2.78 4.17
N LEU A 194 -8.60 2.41 4.72
CA LEU A 194 -8.05 2.94 5.96
C LEU A 194 -7.81 4.44 5.83
N PHE A 195 -7.16 4.89 4.75
CA PHE A 195 -6.92 6.31 4.51
C PHE A 195 -8.23 7.10 4.35
N TYR A 196 -9.19 6.57 3.59
CA TYR A 196 -10.53 7.17 3.46
C TYR A 196 -11.27 7.24 4.79
N GLY A 197 -11.31 6.13 5.53
CA GLY A 197 -11.99 6.04 6.82
C GLY A 197 -11.37 6.98 7.83
N PHE A 198 -10.05 6.99 7.94
CA PHE A 198 -9.30 7.86 8.84
C PHE A 198 -9.55 9.34 8.54
N TYR A 199 -9.45 9.76 7.27
CA TYR A 199 -9.77 11.13 6.87
C TYR A 199 -11.21 11.49 7.21
N THR A 200 -12.17 10.65 6.84
CA THR A 200 -13.60 10.94 7.02
C THR A 200 -13.99 10.97 8.51
N PHE A 201 -13.36 10.13 9.34
CA PHE A 201 -13.57 10.07 10.78
C PHE A 201 -12.91 11.23 11.52
N ALA A 202 -11.59 11.42 11.36
CA ALA A 202 -10.79 12.30 12.20
C ALA A 202 -10.68 13.73 11.67
N ILE A 203 -10.80 13.93 10.36
CA ILE A 203 -10.67 15.23 9.69
C ILE A 203 -12.03 15.78 9.27
N GLU A 204 -12.78 15.05 8.43
CA GLU A 204 -14.11 15.48 7.95
C GLU A 204 -15.19 15.37 9.05
N LYS A 205 -14.97 14.50 10.05
CA LYS A 205 -15.91 14.19 11.14
C LYS A 205 -17.31 13.81 10.64
N ARG A 206 -17.36 12.98 9.60
CA ARG A 206 -18.59 12.59 8.88
C ARG A 206 -18.79 11.08 8.89
N ARG A 207 -20.07 10.65 8.93
CA ARG A 207 -20.47 9.22 8.90
C ARG A 207 -19.60 8.37 9.86
N LEU A 208 -19.49 8.82 11.12
CA LEU A 208 -18.48 8.33 12.08
C LEU A 208 -18.52 6.80 12.23
N PHE A 209 -19.71 6.22 12.36
CA PHE A 209 -19.88 4.76 12.45
C PHE A 209 -19.30 4.03 11.22
N TYR A 210 -19.70 4.42 10.01
CA TYR A 210 -19.18 3.83 8.77
C TYR A 210 -17.67 4.00 8.64
N SER A 211 -17.16 5.18 8.98
CA SER A 211 -15.73 5.47 8.94
C SER A 211 -14.95 4.64 9.98
N ALA A 212 -15.49 4.45 11.18
CA ALA A 212 -14.91 3.59 12.21
C ALA A 212 -14.88 2.12 11.78
N VAL A 213 -15.97 1.61 11.20
CA VAL A 213 -16.02 0.24 10.63
C VAL A 213 -14.97 0.08 9.53
N CYS A 214 -14.84 1.06 8.62
CA CYS A 214 -13.80 1.04 7.58
C CYS A 214 -12.39 0.99 8.18
N ILE A 215 -12.12 1.79 9.22
CA ILE A 215 -10.82 1.83 9.92
C ILE A 215 -10.54 0.48 10.59
N LEU A 216 -11.50 -0.06 11.33
CA LEU A 216 -11.33 -1.31 12.09
C LEU A 216 -11.10 -2.50 11.15
N LEU A 217 -11.94 -2.68 10.13
CA LEU A 217 -11.80 -3.80 9.19
C LEU A 217 -10.52 -3.70 8.37
N SER A 218 -10.20 -2.50 7.86
CA SER A 218 -8.98 -2.29 7.07
C SER A 218 -7.73 -2.40 7.92
N GLY A 219 -7.74 -1.83 9.13
CA GLY A 219 -6.66 -1.89 10.09
C GLY A 219 -6.37 -3.32 10.53
N TYR A 220 -7.42 -4.11 10.84
CA TYR A 220 -7.30 -5.53 11.19
C TYR A 220 -6.70 -6.36 10.05
N LEU A 221 -7.17 -6.15 8.80
CA LEU A 221 -6.62 -6.87 7.65
C LEU A 221 -5.14 -6.52 7.41
N ILE A 222 -4.77 -5.25 7.53
CA ILE A 222 -3.36 -4.83 7.41
C ILE A 222 -2.53 -5.39 8.56
N TYR A 223 -3.04 -5.34 9.79
CA TYR A 223 -2.36 -5.87 10.97
C TYR A 223 -1.96 -7.34 10.77
N ILE A 224 -2.91 -8.19 10.35
CA ILE A 224 -2.63 -9.62 10.16
C ILE A 224 -1.70 -9.87 8.98
N VAL A 225 -1.88 -9.16 7.87
CA VAL A 225 -1.17 -9.49 6.63
C VAL A 225 0.21 -8.83 6.56
N LYS A 226 0.32 -7.57 6.94
CA LYS A 226 1.52 -6.71 6.84
C LYS A 226 1.48 -5.58 7.89
N VAL A 227 1.64 -5.92 9.17
CA VAL A 227 1.58 -4.97 10.30
C VAL A 227 2.45 -3.72 10.12
N TYR A 228 3.62 -3.86 9.49
CA TYR A 228 4.54 -2.73 9.23
C TYR A 228 3.91 -1.58 8.43
N ILE A 229 2.90 -1.84 7.58
CA ILE A 229 2.16 -0.78 6.87
C ILE A 229 1.37 0.06 7.87
N LEU A 230 0.70 -0.59 8.83
CA LEU A 230 -0.09 0.08 9.85
C LEU A 230 0.79 0.88 10.82
N LEU A 231 1.91 0.29 11.26
CA LEU A 231 2.90 0.96 12.11
C LEU A 231 3.53 2.18 11.43
N SER A 232 3.72 2.13 10.11
CA SER A 232 4.22 3.27 9.34
C SER A 232 3.14 4.34 9.11
N PHE A 233 1.87 3.95 8.98
CA PHE A 233 0.75 4.84 8.67
C PHE A 233 0.26 5.64 9.89
N LEU A 234 0.09 5.00 11.05
CA LEU A 234 -0.59 5.60 12.20
C LEU A 234 0.14 6.83 12.78
N PRO A 235 1.45 6.81 13.07
CA PRO A 235 2.14 7.97 13.65
C PRO A 235 2.01 9.24 12.80
N PRO A 236 2.31 9.25 11.48
CA PRO A 236 2.12 10.44 10.68
C PRO A 236 0.64 10.81 10.49
N ALA A 237 -0.29 9.83 10.52
CA ALA A 237 -1.72 10.11 10.43
C ALA A 237 -2.24 10.86 11.67
N LEU A 238 -1.79 10.45 12.87
CA LEU A 238 -2.08 11.15 14.13
C LEU A 238 -1.47 12.55 14.13
N LEU A 239 -0.23 12.69 13.64
CA LEU A 239 0.42 13.99 13.46
C LEU A 239 -0.36 14.90 12.50
N TRP A 240 -0.93 14.34 11.43
CA TRP A 240 -1.81 15.09 10.52
C TRP A 240 -3.06 15.59 11.22
N VAL A 241 -3.77 14.73 11.96
CA VAL A 241 -4.95 15.12 12.75
C VAL A 241 -4.61 16.24 13.71
N PHE A 242 -3.52 16.09 14.44
CA PHE A 242 -3.07 17.12 15.37
C PHE A 242 -2.78 18.43 14.65
N ASN A 243 -2.02 18.41 13.55
CA ASN A 243 -1.69 19.63 12.82
C ASN A 243 -2.93 20.31 12.22
N GLU A 244 -3.90 19.55 11.72
CA GLU A 244 -5.14 20.11 11.16
C GLU A 244 -6.01 20.76 12.25
N ASN A 245 -6.11 20.13 13.42
CA ASN A 245 -6.90 20.64 14.55
C ASN A 245 -6.15 21.68 15.40
N SER A 246 -4.81 21.75 15.32
CA SER A 246 -3.99 22.70 16.10
C SER A 246 -4.33 24.18 15.82
N LYS A 247 -4.95 24.46 14.67
CA LYS A 247 -5.48 25.78 14.31
C LYS A 247 -6.60 26.24 15.26
N LEU A 248 -7.28 25.31 15.93
CA LEU A 248 -8.33 25.60 16.92
C LEU A 248 -7.77 26.14 18.24
N ILE A 249 -6.49 25.90 18.55
CA ILE A 249 -5.83 26.41 19.76
C ILE A 249 -5.56 27.90 19.56
N LYS A 250 -6.35 28.79 20.18
CA LYS A 250 -6.24 30.24 20.01
C LYS A 250 -4.90 30.82 20.49
N THR A 251 -4.37 30.29 21.58
CA THR A 251 -3.14 30.79 22.20
C THR A 251 -1.90 30.24 21.50
N LYS A 252 -1.09 31.15 20.92
CA LYS A 252 0.15 30.80 20.20
C LYS A 252 1.16 30.04 21.08
N ALA A 253 1.33 30.45 22.34
CA ALA A 253 2.22 29.79 23.30
C ALA A 253 1.81 28.32 23.54
N ILE A 254 0.53 28.08 23.86
CA ILE A 254 -0.01 26.72 24.06
C ILE A 254 0.14 25.88 22.78
N ARG A 255 -0.13 26.46 21.61
CA ARG A 255 0.05 25.76 20.33
C ARG A 255 1.50 25.35 20.09
N ILE A 256 2.47 26.21 20.41
CA ILE A 256 3.89 25.92 20.26
C ILE A 256 4.34 24.82 21.24
N LEU A 257 3.86 24.86 22.48
CA LEU A 257 4.21 23.87 23.51
C LEU A 257 3.50 22.52 23.30
N ALA A 258 2.28 22.52 22.76
CA ALA A 258 1.53 21.31 22.49
C ALA A 258 2.16 20.45 21.40
N LYS A 259 2.89 21.03 20.43
CA LYS A 259 3.53 20.27 19.35
C LYS A 259 4.62 19.30 19.84
N PRO A 260 5.66 19.73 20.60
CA PRO A 260 6.68 18.82 21.10
C PRO A 260 6.09 17.81 22.09
N VAL A 261 5.12 18.19 22.92
CA VAL A 261 4.43 17.26 23.83
C VAL A 261 3.67 16.20 23.03
N PHE A 262 2.91 16.60 22.00
CA PHE A 262 2.19 15.66 21.14
C PHE A 262 3.14 14.72 20.39
N LEU A 263 4.28 15.22 19.91
CA LEU A 263 5.31 14.40 19.28
C LEU A 263 5.97 13.43 20.26
N ALA A 264 6.25 13.86 21.49
CA ALA A 264 6.84 13.00 22.51
C ALA A 264 5.85 11.91 22.95
N VAL A 265 4.60 12.27 23.28
CA VAL A 265 3.54 11.33 23.67
C VAL A 265 3.17 10.42 22.51
N GLY A 266 3.04 10.97 21.30
CA GLY A 266 2.75 10.20 20.08
C GLY A 266 3.90 9.26 19.71
N GLY A 267 5.14 9.68 19.89
CA GLY A 267 6.33 8.86 19.70
C GLY A 267 6.41 7.71 20.71
N LEU A 268 6.17 7.99 21.99
CA LEU A 268 6.09 6.97 23.03
C LEU A 268 4.93 5.99 22.79
N GLY A 269 3.76 6.51 22.43
CA GLY A 269 2.60 5.68 22.06
C GLY A 269 2.86 4.81 20.83
N ALA A 270 3.55 5.35 19.82
CA ALA A 270 3.95 4.58 18.64
C ALA A 270 4.98 3.48 19.00
N TYR A 271 5.93 3.77 19.89
CA TYR A 271 6.90 2.79 20.38
C TYR A 271 6.20 1.66 21.16
N ILE A 272 5.32 1.99 22.12
CA ILE A 272 4.54 1.01 22.87
C ILE A 272 3.65 0.20 21.93
N ALA A 273 2.98 0.84 20.97
CA ALA A 273 2.16 0.14 19.99
C ALA A 273 3.01 -0.80 19.13
N ALA A 274 4.20 -0.39 18.69
CA ALA A 274 5.09 -1.26 17.94
C ALA A 274 5.52 -2.48 18.78
N THR A 275 6.03 -2.28 20.00
CA THR A 275 6.49 -3.39 20.85
C THR A 275 5.36 -4.34 21.25
N THR A 276 4.17 -3.82 21.54
CA THR A 276 3.01 -4.66 21.94
C THR A 276 2.37 -5.38 20.76
N LEU A 277 2.24 -4.73 19.61
CA LEU A 277 1.59 -5.32 18.44
C LEU A 277 2.48 -6.35 17.73
N THR A 278 3.81 -6.27 17.90
CA THR A 278 4.78 -7.18 17.28
C THR A 278 5.43 -8.14 18.27
N ALA A 279 5.06 -8.09 19.55
CA ALA A 279 5.58 -8.98 20.58
C ALA A 279 5.44 -10.45 20.17
N GLY A 280 6.55 -11.19 20.16
CA GLY A 280 6.57 -12.60 19.78
C GLY A 280 6.52 -12.88 18.27
N ASP A 281 6.35 -11.86 17.41
CA ASP A 281 6.49 -12.04 15.96
C ASP A 281 7.98 -12.01 15.58
N LYS A 282 8.53 -13.18 15.27
CA LYS A 282 9.94 -13.33 14.83
C LYS A 282 10.34 -12.42 13.67
N ARG A 283 9.39 -11.91 12.87
CA ARG A 283 9.66 -11.03 11.71
C ARG A 283 9.64 -9.54 12.04
N TYR A 284 8.94 -9.13 13.10
CA TYR A 284 8.68 -7.71 13.38
C TYR A 284 8.93 -7.31 14.85
N ASP A 285 9.42 -8.22 15.68
CA ASP A 285 9.80 -7.95 17.07
C ASP A 285 10.84 -6.82 17.15
N VAL A 286 10.48 -5.74 17.85
CA VAL A 286 11.26 -4.49 17.94
C VAL A 286 12.68 -4.73 18.44
N ASP A 287 12.85 -5.66 19.39
CA ASP A 287 14.14 -5.94 20.02
C ASP A 287 15.09 -6.66 19.06
N LYS A 288 14.54 -7.42 18.10
CA LYS A 288 15.29 -8.18 17.10
C LYS A 288 15.28 -7.53 15.72
N LEU A 289 14.67 -6.36 15.56
CA LEU A 289 14.49 -5.72 14.24
C LEU A 289 15.81 -5.53 13.51
N ALA A 290 16.86 -5.05 14.19
CA ALA A 290 18.14 -4.75 13.56
C ALA A 290 18.88 -6.03 13.13
N GLU A 291 18.91 -7.05 13.99
CA GLU A 291 19.49 -8.36 13.67
C GLU A 291 18.72 -9.05 12.54
N THR A 292 17.39 -9.09 12.64
CA THR A 292 16.51 -9.69 11.63
C THR A 292 16.64 -8.98 10.28
N THR A 293 16.78 -7.65 10.30
CA THR A 293 17.00 -6.85 9.09
C THR A 293 18.33 -7.21 8.43
N LYS A 294 19.40 -7.34 9.21
CA LYS A 294 20.72 -7.74 8.70
C LYS A 294 20.66 -9.13 8.07
N ILE A 295 20.17 -10.13 8.81
CA ILE A 295 20.06 -11.51 8.35
C ILE A 295 19.21 -11.59 7.08
N ASN A 296 18.05 -10.94 7.07
CA ASN A 296 17.18 -10.92 5.89
C ASN A 296 17.86 -10.27 4.69
N ASN A 297 18.58 -9.16 4.88
CA ASN A 297 19.25 -8.47 3.79
C ASN A 297 20.37 -9.34 3.19
N GLU A 298 21.22 -9.92 4.03
CA GLU A 298 22.31 -10.83 3.63
C GLU A 298 21.75 -12.06 2.90
N PHE A 299 20.81 -12.77 3.54
CA PHE A 299 20.20 -13.97 2.98
C PHE A 299 19.49 -13.72 1.65
N LEU A 300 18.68 -12.66 1.56
CA LEU A 300 17.94 -12.34 0.33
C LEU A 300 18.86 -11.83 -0.77
N THR A 301 20.00 -11.23 -0.45
CA THR A 301 20.98 -10.82 -1.45
C THR A 301 21.71 -12.04 -2.02
N GLU A 302 22.11 -12.98 -1.15
CA GLU A 302 22.80 -14.22 -1.53
C GLU A 302 21.91 -15.18 -2.33
N MET A 303 20.62 -15.25 -2.02
CA MET A 303 19.66 -16.10 -2.74
C MET A 303 19.35 -15.62 -4.17
N VAL A 304 19.78 -14.42 -4.58
CA VAL A 304 19.49 -13.91 -5.92
C VAL A 304 20.57 -14.36 -6.90
N GLU A 305 20.38 -15.54 -7.48
CA GLU A 305 21.22 -16.04 -8.60
C GLU A 305 21.13 -15.14 -9.86
N SER A 306 20.10 -14.29 -9.98
CA SER A 306 19.71 -13.61 -11.23
C SER A 306 20.17 -12.15 -11.39
N GLY A 307 21.11 -11.67 -10.56
CA GLY A 307 21.67 -10.32 -10.71
C GLY A 307 20.69 -9.15 -10.45
N SER A 308 19.48 -9.43 -9.94
CA SER A 308 18.49 -8.43 -9.50
C SER A 308 18.54 -8.12 -8.00
N GLY A 309 19.55 -8.66 -7.30
CA GLY A 309 19.80 -8.42 -5.89
C GLY A 309 20.42 -7.04 -5.67
N TYR A 310 20.23 -6.49 -4.48
CA TYR A 310 20.94 -5.29 -4.05
C TYR A 310 21.33 -5.41 -2.59
N ASN A 311 22.49 -4.87 -2.24
CA ASN A 311 22.98 -4.84 -0.87
C ASN A 311 22.87 -3.43 -0.27
N ILE A 312 22.63 -3.37 1.04
CA ILE A 312 22.70 -2.17 1.86
C ILE A 312 23.91 -2.31 2.80
N SER A 313 24.88 -1.43 2.63
CA SER A 313 26.13 -1.43 3.41
C SER A 313 25.91 -0.86 4.81
N GLY A 314 26.71 -1.32 5.78
CA GLY A 314 26.72 -0.77 7.14
C GLY A 314 25.67 -1.39 8.09
N LEU A 315 25.04 -2.51 7.71
CA LEU A 315 24.18 -3.28 8.60
C LEU A 315 25.04 -4.16 9.52
N ASP A 316 25.28 -3.67 10.73
CA ASP A 316 26.03 -4.40 11.78
C ASP A 316 25.13 -5.22 12.72
N GLY A 317 23.81 -5.12 12.56
CA GLY A 317 22.82 -5.77 13.43
C GLY A 317 22.40 -4.90 14.62
N THR A 318 22.85 -3.65 14.68
CA THR A 318 22.45 -2.67 15.69
C THR A 318 21.44 -1.66 15.15
N MET A 319 20.67 -1.04 16.04
CA MET A 319 19.76 0.04 15.65
C MET A 319 20.51 1.26 15.12
N ALA A 320 21.74 1.51 15.61
CA ALA A 320 22.60 2.59 15.13
C ALA A 320 23.04 2.35 13.68
N GLY A 321 23.52 1.16 13.34
CA GLY A 321 23.85 0.78 11.96
C GLY A 321 22.64 0.85 11.03
N THR A 322 21.47 0.43 11.51
CA THR A 322 20.20 0.53 10.76
C THR A 322 19.84 1.99 10.43
N LEU A 323 20.03 2.92 11.38
CA LEU A 323 19.78 4.34 11.16
C LEU A 323 20.81 4.98 10.22
N GLN A 324 22.08 4.58 10.30
CA GLN A 324 23.13 5.04 9.37
C GLN A 324 22.85 4.57 7.94
N ALA A 325 22.29 3.37 7.77
CA ALA A 325 21.89 2.82 6.48
C ALA A 325 20.60 3.44 5.91
N ALA A 326 19.87 4.25 6.69
CA ALA A 326 18.56 4.77 6.29
C ALA A 326 18.56 5.59 4.99
N PRO A 327 19.53 6.50 4.73
CA PRO A 327 19.59 7.23 3.46
C PRO A 327 19.74 6.29 2.25
N GLN A 328 20.55 5.24 2.38
CA GLN A 328 20.76 4.24 1.33
C GLN A 328 19.48 3.44 1.09
N ALA A 329 18.83 2.95 2.14
CA ALA A 329 17.58 2.19 2.06
C ALA A 329 16.44 3.00 1.40
N ILE A 330 16.28 4.26 1.81
CA ILE A 330 15.27 5.17 1.24
C ILE A 330 15.54 5.42 -0.24
N ASN A 331 16.80 5.68 -0.61
CA ASN A 331 17.19 5.86 -2.00
C ASN A 331 16.90 4.60 -2.83
N VAL A 332 17.21 3.41 -2.28
CA VAL A 332 16.91 2.14 -2.96
C VAL A 332 15.41 1.99 -3.21
N ALA A 333 14.59 2.18 -2.17
CA ALA A 333 13.15 1.97 -2.28
C ALA A 333 12.43 2.99 -3.19
N LEU A 334 12.89 4.24 -3.22
CA LEU A 334 12.26 5.30 -4.02
C LEU A 334 12.79 5.38 -5.46
N PHE A 335 14.10 5.23 -5.64
CA PHE A 335 14.78 5.65 -6.87
C PHE A 335 15.55 4.54 -7.58
N ARG A 336 15.66 3.34 -6.99
CA ARG A 336 16.24 2.17 -7.65
C ARG A 336 15.16 1.16 -8.09
N PRO A 337 15.43 0.32 -9.10
CA PRO A 337 16.68 0.21 -9.85
C PRO A 337 16.93 1.40 -10.77
N TYR A 338 18.20 1.77 -10.94
CA TYR A 338 18.58 2.76 -11.94
C TYR A 338 18.56 2.14 -13.34
N MET A 339 18.49 2.99 -14.36
CA MET A 339 18.45 2.55 -15.77
C MET A 339 19.65 1.67 -16.16
N TRP A 340 20.82 1.89 -15.56
CA TRP A 340 22.03 1.10 -15.80
C TRP A 340 22.13 -0.18 -14.95
N GLU A 341 21.22 -0.38 -13.99
CA GLU A 341 21.18 -1.60 -13.18
C GLU A 341 20.28 -2.67 -13.81
N VAL A 342 19.53 -2.32 -14.85
CA VAL A 342 18.53 -3.19 -15.49
C VAL A 342 19.19 -4.47 -16.04
N ARG A 343 18.75 -5.62 -15.51
CA ARG A 343 19.19 -6.95 -15.96
C ARG A 343 18.11 -7.75 -16.69
N ASN A 344 16.86 -7.32 -16.66
CA ASN A 344 15.76 -7.99 -17.35
C ASN A 344 14.61 -7.02 -17.70
N PRO A 345 13.68 -7.40 -18.60
CA PRO A 345 12.58 -6.51 -19.03
C PRO A 345 11.63 -6.07 -17.89
N PHE A 346 11.38 -6.92 -16.89
CA PHE A 346 10.54 -6.56 -15.74
C PHE A 346 11.21 -5.49 -14.87
N MET A 347 12.54 -5.54 -14.76
CA MET A 347 13.35 -4.55 -14.07
C MET A 347 13.38 -3.21 -14.81
N LEU A 348 13.35 -3.22 -16.14
CA LEU A 348 13.27 -1.99 -16.96
C LEU A 348 12.02 -1.17 -16.63
N LEU A 349 10.85 -1.81 -16.54
CA LEU A 349 9.60 -1.13 -16.17
C LEU A 349 9.70 -0.49 -14.78
N SER A 350 10.34 -1.19 -13.84
CA SER A 350 10.58 -0.69 -12.50
C SER A 350 11.56 0.48 -12.47
N ALA A 351 12.59 0.45 -13.33
CA ALA A 351 13.60 1.50 -13.46
C ALA A 351 13.02 2.78 -14.10
N LEU A 352 12.17 2.64 -15.12
CA LEU A 352 11.48 3.77 -15.74
C LEU A 352 10.57 4.49 -14.73
N GLU A 353 9.81 3.72 -13.94
CA GLU A 353 9.00 4.28 -12.86
C GLU A 353 9.90 4.99 -11.83
N ALA A 354 10.94 4.34 -11.33
CA ALA A 354 11.86 4.92 -10.34
C ALA A 354 12.54 6.21 -10.85
N PHE A 355 12.93 6.24 -12.13
CA PHE A 355 13.50 7.41 -12.77
C PHE A 355 12.50 8.57 -12.86
N LEU A 356 11.22 8.30 -13.15
CA LEU A 356 10.16 9.31 -13.11
C LEU A 356 10.04 9.93 -11.72
N PHE A 357 10.05 9.11 -10.67
CA PHE A 357 10.02 9.60 -9.28
C PHE A 357 11.24 10.45 -8.96
N LEU A 358 12.44 9.97 -9.30
CA LEU A 358 13.68 10.72 -9.11
C LEU A 358 13.63 12.08 -9.82
N PHE A 359 13.21 12.10 -11.08
CA PHE A 359 13.09 13.31 -11.88
C PHE A 359 12.11 14.32 -11.26
N VAL A 360 10.90 13.88 -10.89
CA VAL A 360 9.88 14.78 -10.30
C VAL A 360 10.37 15.32 -8.95
N THR A 361 10.99 14.48 -8.12
CA THR A 361 11.56 14.90 -6.84
C THR A 361 12.66 15.94 -7.03
N LEU A 362 13.70 15.63 -7.82
CA LEU A 362 14.80 16.55 -8.08
C LEU A 362 14.32 17.87 -8.68
N ARG A 363 13.37 17.82 -9.63
CA ARG A 363 12.78 19.03 -10.23
C ARG A 363 12.15 19.95 -9.20
N ILE A 364 11.45 19.43 -8.19
CA ILE A 364 10.85 20.25 -7.12
C ILE A 364 11.95 20.90 -6.28
N PHE A 365 12.94 20.11 -5.83
CA PHE A 365 14.04 20.60 -5.02
C PHE A 365 14.89 21.66 -5.75
N PHE A 366 15.18 21.49 -7.05
CA PHE A 366 15.92 22.47 -7.84
C PHE A 366 15.15 23.75 -8.13
N ARG A 367 13.83 23.67 -8.40
CA ARG A 367 13.03 24.87 -8.69
C ARG A 367 12.71 25.72 -7.47
N VAL A 368 12.51 25.08 -6.32
CA VAL A 368 12.07 25.76 -5.08
C VAL A 368 13.25 26.05 -4.17
N GLY A 369 14.28 25.22 -4.18
CA GLY A 369 15.38 25.20 -3.22
C GLY A 369 15.09 24.27 -2.04
N VAL A 370 16.13 23.66 -1.47
CA VAL A 370 16.03 22.63 -0.43
C VAL A 370 15.26 23.12 0.80
N LEU A 371 15.71 24.24 1.40
CA LEU A 371 15.10 24.76 2.64
C LEU A 371 13.63 25.18 2.45
N LYS A 372 13.30 25.79 1.31
CA LYS A 372 11.93 26.21 1.00
C LYS A 372 11.03 25.00 0.76
N THR A 373 11.55 23.95 0.12
CA THR A 373 10.83 22.69 -0.09
C THR A 373 10.50 22.03 1.26
N LEU A 374 11.48 21.92 2.16
CA LEU A 374 11.26 21.37 3.51
C LEU A 374 10.24 22.19 4.31
N LYS A 375 10.34 23.52 4.24
CA LYS A 375 9.35 24.42 4.89
C LYS A 375 7.95 24.23 4.32
N MET A 376 7.82 23.98 3.02
CA MET A 376 6.53 23.74 2.38
C MET A 376 5.95 22.38 2.76
N MET A 377 6.77 21.33 2.83
CA MET A 377 6.36 20.02 3.33
C MET A 377 5.84 20.12 4.76
N ALA A 378 6.59 20.77 5.66
CA ALA A 378 6.19 20.94 7.06
C ALA A 378 4.98 21.87 7.25
N GLY A 379 4.74 22.79 6.31
CA GLY A 379 3.61 23.72 6.36
C GLY A 379 2.26 23.12 5.96
N GLU A 380 2.27 21.99 5.25
CA GLU A 380 1.08 21.38 4.67
C GLU A 380 0.79 20.01 5.31
N PRO A 381 -0.20 19.90 6.21
CA PRO A 381 -0.37 18.71 7.05
C PRO A 381 -0.48 17.38 6.29
N ILE A 382 -1.25 17.36 5.19
CA ILE A 382 -1.38 16.16 4.35
C ILE A 382 -0.09 15.81 3.60
N VAL A 383 0.67 16.82 3.15
CA VAL A 383 1.96 16.60 2.48
C VAL A 383 2.95 16.02 3.49
N LEU A 384 3.01 16.59 4.70
CA LEU A 384 3.84 16.09 5.78
C LEU A 384 3.51 14.63 6.11
N PHE A 385 2.22 14.29 6.23
CA PHE A 385 1.78 12.91 6.42
C PHE A 385 2.27 11.99 5.31
N CYS A 386 2.00 12.34 4.05
CA CYS A 386 2.36 11.50 2.91
C CYS A 386 3.88 11.31 2.83
N MET A 387 4.66 12.35 3.11
CA MET A 387 6.12 12.29 3.09
C MET A 387 6.67 11.42 4.21
N ILE A 388 6.23 11.61 5.46
CA ILE A 388 6.69 10.79 6.59
C ILE A 388 6.29 9.32 6.39
N PHE A 389 5.01 9.06 6.05
CA PHE A 389 4.54 7.70 5.76
C PHE A 389 5.39 7.04 4.68
N SER A 390 5.67 7.75 3.58
CA SER A 390 6.46 7.22 2.47
C SER A 390 7.91 6.98 2.83
N LEU A 391 8.54 7.86 3.61
CA LEU A 391 9.94 7.72 4.02
C LEU A 391 10.12 6.56 5.02
N VAL A 392 9.20 6.42 5.99
CA VAL A 392 9.22 5.30 6.95
C VAL A 392 9.00 3.97 6.24
N MET A 393 8.03 3.91 5.33
CA MET A 393 7.81 2.73 4.49
C MET A 393 9.01 2.44 3.59
N ALA A 394 9.58 3.44 2.93
CA ALA A 394 10.74 3.31 2.06
C ALA A 394 11.95 2.75 2.83
N LEU A 395 12.17 3.22 4.06
CA LEU A 395 13.17 2.67 4.97
C LEU A 395 12.90 1.19 5.25
N ALA A 396 11.70 0.86 5.73
CA ALA A 396 11.33 -0.50 6.12
C ALA A 396 11.47 -1.50 4.96
N VAL A 397 10.96 -1.17 3.77
CA VAL A 397 11.00 -2.07 2.61
C VAL A 397 12.35 -2.07 1.92
N GLY A 398 13.08 -0.95 1.91
CA GLY A 398 14.42 -0.86 1.36
C GLY A 398 15.36 -1.82 2.08
N LEU A 399 15.31 -1.81 3.41
CA LEU A 399 16.10 -2.69 4.27
C LEU A 399 15.78 -4.18 4.10
N ASN A 400 14.50 -4.54 3.96
CA ASN A 400 14.05 -5.94 4.07
C ASN A 400 13.74 -6.65 2.75
N SER A 401 13.87 -6.01 1.58
CA SER A 401 13.49 -6.68 0.31
C SER A 401 14.62 -7.47 -0.37
N GLY A 402 15.88 -7.03 -0.28
CA GLY A 402 17.10 -7.67 -0.84
C GLY A 402 17.13 -7.89 -2.36
N ASN A 403 16.00 -7.75 -3.04
CA ASN A 403 15.77 -8.04 -4.45
C ASN A 403 14.81 -7.01 -5.05
N PHE A 404 15.12 -6.48 -6.23
CA PHE A 404 14.27 -5.53 -6.93
C PHE A 404 12.86 -6.05 -7.23
N GLY A 405 12.70 -7.37 -7.47
CA GLY A 405 11.38 -7.98 -7.71
C GLY A 405 10.47 -7.95 -6.47
N THR A 406 11.02 -8.16 -5.29
CA THR A 406 10.30 -8.02 -4.01
C THR A 406 10.07 -6.56 -3.68
N LEU A 407 11.09 -5.72 -3.89
CA LEU A 407 11.02 -4.29 -3.59
C LEU A 407 9.93 -3.56 -4.38
N VAL A 408 9.80 -3.84 -5.68
CA VAL A 408 8.78 -3.21 -6.53
C VAL A 408 7.35 -3.53 -6.04
N ARG A 409 7.14 -4.71 -5.46
CA ARG A 409 5.87 -5.08 -4.82
C ARG A 409 5.67 -4.32 -3.53
N TYR A 410 6.70 -4.29 -2.68
CA TYR A 410 6.57 -3.73 -1.34
C TYR A 410 6.48 -2.21 -1.33
N LYS A 411 6.88 -1.52 -2.40
CA LYS A 411 6.73 -0.07 -2.51
C LYS A 411 5.34 0.40 -2.92
N ILE A 412 4.50 -0.44 -3.53
CA ILE A 412 3.16 -0.04 -4.00
C ILE A 412 2.27 0.64 -2.95
N PRO A 413 2.33 0.33 -1.63
CA PRO A 413 1.44 0.97 -0.66
C PRO A 413 1.75 2.45 -0.46
N PHE A 414 3.01 2.88 -0.59
CA PHE A 414 3.40 4.25 -0.28
C PHE A 414 3.66 5.13 -1.51
N MET A 415 3.98 4.55 -2.66
CA MET A 415 4.25 5.31 -3.89
C MET A 415 3.09 6.24 -4.31
N PRO A 416 1.80 5.86 -4.19
CA PRO A 416 0.68 6.77 -4.43
C PRO A 416 0.68 8.00 -3.53
N PHE A 417 1.06 7.84 -2.26
CA PHE A 417 1.12 8.93 -1.29
C PHE A 417 2.29 9.85 -1.59
N TYR A 418 3.47 9.28 -1.88
CA TYR A 418 4.66 10.03 -2.25
C TYR A 418 4.40 10.91 -3.49
N LEU A 419 3.91 10.32 -4.59
CA LEU A 419 3.65 11.08 -5.81
C LEU A 419 2.53 12.12 -5.63
N SER A 420 1.49 11.80 -4.86
CA SER A 420 0.44 12.76 -4.53
C SER A 420 0.98 13.96 -3.75
N ALA A 421 1.91 13.74 -2.81
CA ALA A 421 2.59 14.81 -2.09
C ALA A 421 3.40 15.71 -3.04
N LEU A 422 4.16 15.11 -3.96
CA LEU A 422 4.92 15.85 -4.98
C LEU A 422 4.01 16.70 -5.87
N TYR A 423 2.86 16.18 -6.30
CA TYR A 423 1.91 16.94 -7.11
C TYR A 423 1.23 18.08 -6.36
N ILE A 424 0.85 17.88 -5.10
CA ILE A 424 0.33 18.96 -4.24
C ILE A 424 1.38 20.07 -4.13
N MET A 425 2.63 19.68 -3.93
CA MET A 425 3.73 20.63 -3.84
C MET A 425 3.93 21.40 -5.15
N GLU A 426 3.98 20.72 -6.29
CA GLU A 426 4.11 21.37 -7.59
C GLU A 426 2.96 22.36 -7.86
N ALA A 427 1.72 21.99 -7.49
CA ALA A 427 0.56 22.86 -7.65
C ALA A 427 0.71 24.16 -6.86
N LYS A 428 1.13 24.08 -5.60
CA LYS A 428 1.36 25.27 -4.75
C LYS A 428 2.47 26.18 -5.29
N VAL A 429 3.54 25.59 -5.83
CA VAL A 429 4.63 26.35 -6.45
C VAL A 429 4.12 27.12 -7.67
N LYS A 430 3.30 26.48 -8.52
CA LYS A 430 2.68 27.13 -9.69
C LYS A 430 1.74 28.26 -9.27
N GLU A 431 0.89 28.04 -8.26
CA GLU A 431 -0.02 29.06 -7.74
C GLU A 431 0.73 30.27 -7.16
N ALA A 432 1.81 30.05 -6.39
CA ALA A 432 2.64 31.11 -5.85
C ALA A 432 3.36 31.93 -6.94
N ALA A 433 3.90 31.25 -7.97
CA ALA A 433 4.53 31.93 -9.11
C ALA A 433 3.53 32.80 -9.90
N LEU A 434 2.31 32.29 -10.12
CA LEU A 434 1.24 33.03 -10.79
C LEU A 434 0.80 34.25 -9.97
N ALA A 435 0.66 34.11 -8.65
CA ALA A 435 0.33 35.20 -7.75
C ALA A 435 1.41 36.30 -7.77
N ARG A 436 2.70 35.93 -7.77
CA ARG A 436 3.81 36.88 -7.93
C ARG A 436 3.75 37.62 -9.26
N LYS A 437 3.52 36.91 -10.37
CA LYS A 437 3.39 37.52 -11.71
C LYS A 437 2.22 38.52 -11.77
N ARG A 438 1.07 38.19 -11.16
CA ARG A 438 -0.08 39.10 -11.08
C ARG A 438 0.23 40.36 -10.26
N ARG A 439 0.92 40.22 -9.12
CA ARG A 439 1.35 41.37 -8.29
C ARG A 439 2.29 42.31 -9.03
N LEU A 440 3.29 41.76 -9.74
CA LEU A 440 4.22 42.57 -10.54
C LEU A 440 3.52 43.30 -11.69
N LYS A 441 2.56 42.65 -12.36
CA LYS A 441 1.73 43.32 -13.38
C LYS A 441 0.91 44.47 -12.80
N LEU A 442 0.28 44.29 -11.65
CA LEU A 442 -0.48 45.35 -10.99
C LEU A 442 0.40 46.52 -10.54
N ALA A 443 1.63 46.25 -10.11
CA ALA A 443 2.60 47.28 -9.72
C ALA A 443 3.18 48.04 -10.92
N ALA A 444 3.15 47.46 -12.12
CA ALA A 444 3.64 48.11 -13.35
C ALA A 444 2.57 48.95 -14.07
N VAL A 445 1.31 48.88 -13.62
CA VAL A 445 0.18 49.67 -14.16
C VAL A 445 -0.16 50.85 -13.24
N ARG A 446 0.45 50.91 -12.05
CA ARG A 446 0.46 52.07 -11.16
C ARG A 446 1.75 52.84 -11.40
#